data_AF-A0A3B0ZIR2-F1
#
_entry.id   AF-A0A3B0ZIR2-F1
#
_cell.length_a   1.000
_cell.length_b   1.000
_cell.length_c   1.000
_cell.angle_alpha   90.00
_cell.angle_beta   90.00
_cell.angle_gamma   90.00
#
_symmetry.space_group_name_H-M   'P 1'
#
loop_
_entity.id
_entity.type
_entity.pdbx_description
1 polymer ?
#
loop_
_entity_poly.entity_id
_entity_poly.type
_entity_poly.pdbx_seq_one_letter_code
_entity_poly.pdbx_strand_id
1 'polypeptide(L)'
;MSTKLVIVVNGQSMIEYDRNTRLPGHQRQFLDKMDSDMDIGVTINGKHIDQPDLKVRAQYIAMHLVQSILKEDDAMIAATCAYLATRIPDLKQVQANEQGENISFDLIFTDEQKNQVAVQFDPGLNTKH
;
A
#
# COMPACT_ATOMS: atom_id res chain seq x y z
N MET A 1 -14.20 -6.48 -13.48
CA MET A 1 -13.44 -6.20 -12.25
C MET A 1 -12.01 -6.66 -12.50
N SER A 2 -11.01 -5.79 -12.38
CA SER A 2 -9.61 -6.18 -12.60
C SER A 2 -9.16 -7.12 -11.48
N THR A 3 -8.73 -8.33 -11.82
CA THR A 3 -8.22 -9.33 -10.87
C THR A 3 -6.73 -9.20 -10.62
N LYS A 4 -6.11 -8.11 -11.10
CA LYS A 4 -4.66 -7.89 -11.05
C LYS A 4 -4.32 -6.74 -10.10
N LEU A 5 -3.27 -6.95 -9.32
CA LEU A 5 -2.52 -5.90 -8.64
C LEU A 5 -1.28 -5.61 -9.48
N VAL A 6 -1.07 -4.35 -9.87
CA VAL A 6 0.07 -3.95 -10.69
C VAL A 6 1.06 -3.15 -9.86
N ILE A 7 2.35 -3.42 -10.01
CA ILE A 7 3.41 -2.67 -9.36
C ILE A 7 4.20 -1.95 -10.44
N VAL A 8 4.21 -0.61 -10.37
CA VAL A 8 4.90 0.26 -11.31
C VAL A 8 6.03 0.97 -10.57
N VAL A 9 7.24 0.92 -11.10
CA VAL A 9 8.41 1.64 -10.56
C VAL A 9 8.97 2.54 -11.66
N ASN A 10 9.14 3.83 -11.38
CA ASN A 10 9.63 4.84 -12.34
C ASN A 10 8.85 4.86 -13.67
N GLY A 11 7.53 4.62 -13.60
CA GLY A 11 6.66 4.56 -14.78
C GLY A 11 6.71 3.24 -15.57
N GLN A 12 7.54 2.28 -15.17
CA GLN A 12 7.62 0.95 -15.80
C GLN A 12 6.86 -0.09 -14.96
N SER A 13 6.03 -0.90 -15.62
CA SER A 13 5.39 -2.06 -14.96
C SER A 13 6.45 -3.11 -14.64
N MET A 14 6.63 -3.38 -13.35
CA MET A 14 7.61 -4.34 -12.86
C MET A 14 6.98 -5.70 -12.57
N ILE A 15 5.81 -5.70 -11.92
CA ILE A 15 5.11 -6.92 -11.50
C ILE A 15 3.62 -6.77 -11.80
N GLU A 16 3.04 -7.82 -12.38
CA GLU A 16 1.59 -8.00 -12.45
C GLU A 16 1.20 -9.24 -11.67
N TYR A 17 0.59 -9.03 -10.51
CA TYR A 17 0.14 -10.11 -9.65
C TYR A 17 -1.32 -10.44 -9.92
N ASP A 18 -1.61 -11.66 -10.40
CA ASP A 18 -2.98 -12.16 -10.54
C ASP A 18 -3.47 -12.69 -9.18
N ARG A 19 -4.55 -12.12 -8.68
CA ARG A 19 -5.19 -12.51 -7.41
C ARG A 19 -5.76 -13.92 -7.42
N ASN A 20 -5.98 -14.49 -8.60
CA ASN A 20 -6.40 -15.88 -8.78
C ASN A 20 -5.23 -16.86 -8.77
N THR A 21 -3.99 -16.37 -8.75
CA THR A 21 -2.81 -17.22 -8.63
C THR A 21 -2.95 -18.05 -7.35
N ARG A 22 -3.00 -19.37 -7.50
CA ARG A 22 -3.13 -20.27 -6.36
C ARG A 22 -1.85 -20.18 -5.53
N LEU A 23 -1.95 -19.50 -4.41
CA LEU A 23 -0.95 -19.61 -3.36
C LEU A 23 -1.18 -20.93 -2.60
N PRO A 24 -0.11 -21.63 -2.19
CA PRO A 24 -0.22 -22.90 -1.47
C PRO A 24 -1.15 -22.78 -0.24
N GLY A 25 -1.85 -23.87 0.11
CA GLY A 25 -2.97 -23.88 1.08
C GLY A 25 -2.70 -23.30 2.49
N HIS A 26 -1.45 -23.03 2.84
CA HIS A 26 -1.05 -22.33 4.07
C HIS A 26 -1.21 -20.80 4.01
N GLN A 27 -1.67 -20.25 2.88
CA GLN A 27 -1.75 -18.80 2.62
C GLN A 27 -2.48 -18.02 3.72
N ARG A 28 -3.63 -18.51 4.22
CA ARG A 28 -4.37 -17.80 5.27
C ARG A 28 -3.55 -17.67 6.55
N GLN A 29 -2.93 -18.75 7.01
CA GLN A 29 -2.09 -18.74 8.21
C GLN A 29 -0.88 -17.83 8.06
N PHE A 30 -0.26 -17.79 6.87
CA PHE A 30 0.85 -16.90 6.60
C PHE A 30 0.43 -15.42 6.65
N LEU A 31 -0.70 -15.07 6.04
CA LEU A 31 -1.24 -13.72 6.07
C LEU A 31 -1.69 -13.31 7.48
N ASP A 32 -2.34 -14.22 8.21
CA ASP A 32 -2.73 -14.01 9.62
C ASP A 32 -1.48 -13.79 10.51
N LYS A 33 -0.37 -14.46 10.19
CA LYS A 33 0.90 -14.26 10.87
C LYS A 33 1.49 -12.89 10.58
N MET A 34 1.47 -12.44 9.31
CA MET A 34 1.88 -11.07 8.97
C MET A 34 1.04 -10.02 9.70
N ASP A 35 -0.28 -10.23 9.80
CA ASP A 35 -1.17 -9.35 10.57
C ASP A 35 -0.78 -9.32 12.05
N SER A 36 -0.56 -10.50 12.65
CA SER A 36 -0.18 -10.62 14.06
C SER A 36 1.19 -9.98 14.35
N ASP A 37 2.11 -10.05 13.40
CA ASP A 37 3.42 -9.41 13.53
C ASP A 37 3.31 -7.88 13.47
N MET A 38 2.40 -7.36 12.65
CA MET A 38 2.11 -5.92 12.60
C MET A 38 1.27 -5.42 13.80
N ASP A 39 0.54 -6.29 14.49
CA ASP A 39 -0.18 -5.96 15.73
C ASP A 39 0.76 -5.61 16.90
N ILE A 40 2.04 -6.00 16.82
CA ILE A 40 3.09 -5.62 17.79
C ILE A 40 3.51 -4.15 17.59
N GLY A 41 3.07 -3.54 16.49
CA GLY A 41 3.36 -2.18 16.09
C GLY A 41 4.31 -2.11 14.91
N VAL A 42 4.18 -1.06 14.13
CA VAL A 42 5.00 -0.82 12.93
C VAL A 42 5.68 0.53 13.01
N THR A 43 6.85 0.64 12.37
CA THR A 43 7.57 1.90 12.24
C THR A 43 7.51 2.38 10.80
N ILE A 44 6.94 3.57 10.59
CA ILE A 44 6.87 4.23 9.28
C ILE A 44 7.45 5.63 9.45
N ASN A 45 8.39 6.02 8.58
CA ASN A 45 9.03 7.34 8.59
C ASN A 45 9.56 7.75 9.98
N GLY A 46 10.13 6.79 10.72
CA GLY A 46 10.68 7.02 12.07
C GLY A 46 9.64 7.15 13.19
N LYS A 47 8.34 7.03 12.90
CA LYS A 47 7.27 7.02 13.90
C LYS A 47 6.78 5.59 14.15
N HIS A 48 6.76 5.20 15.42
CA HIS A 48 6.14 3.94 15.85
C HIS A 48 4.63 4.10 16.00
N ILE A 49 3.87 3.10 15.56
CA ILE A 49 2.42 3.01 15.65
C ILE A 49 2.09 1.64 16.23
N ASP A 50 1.67 1.58 17.50
CA ASP A 50 1.44 0.33 18.23
C ASP A 50 0.26 -0.50 17.66
N GLN A 51 -0.77 0.16 17.13
CA GLN A 51 -1.96 -0.50 16.59
C GLN A 51 -2.26 0.04 15.20
N PRO A 52 -1.54 -0.42 14.16
CA PRO A 52 -1.73 0.08 12.81
C PRO A 52 -3.08 -0.36 12.26
N ASP A 53 -3.87 0.61 11.80
CA ASP A 53 -5.07 0.35 11.02
C ASP A 53 -4.72 -0.24 9.65
N LEU A 54 -5.74 -0.64 8.89
CA LEU A 54 -5.55 -1.27 7.57
C LEU A 54 -4.77 -0.36 6.60
N LYS A 55 -4.95 0.97 6.69
CA LYS A 55 -4.26 1.94 5.83
C LYS A 55 -2.78 2.05 6.17
N VAL A 56 -2.45 2.08 7.46
CA VAL A 56 -1.06 2.09 7.95
C VAL A 56 -0.36 0.77 7.58
N ARG A 57 -1.04 -0.38 7.75
CA ARG A 57 -0.51 -1.68 7.29
C ARG A 57 -0.27 -1.70 5.79
N ALA A 58 -1.20 -1.16 5.01
CA ALA A 58 -1.05 -1.06 3.56
C ALA A 58 0.22 -0.30 3.17
N GLN A 59 0.46 0.85 3.79
CA GLN A 59 1.65 1.65 3.56
C GLN A 59 2.93 0.92 3.98
N TYR A 60 2.91 0.27 5.14
CA TYR A 60 4.05 -0.50 5.64
C TYR A 60 4.41 -1.65 4.68
N ILE A 61 3.43 -2.44 4.25
CA ILE A 61 3.65 -3.56 3.34
C ILE A 61 4.03 -3.08 1.94
N ALA A 62 3.45 -2.00 1.43
CA ALA A 62 3.83 -1.43 0.15
C ALA A 62 5.26 -0.87 0.15
N MET A 63 5.69 -0.27 1.26
CA MET A 63 7.08 0.14 1.44
C MET A 63 8.03 -1.08 1.35
N HIS A 64 7.72 -2.15 2.07
CA HIS A 64 8.51 -3.40 2.02
C HIS A 64 8.50 -4.04 0.64
N LEU A 65 7.36 -4.02 -0.06
CA LEU A 65 7.25 -4.48 -1.45
C LEU A 65 8.21 -3.72 -2.36
N VAL A 66 8.16 -2.39 -2.36
CA VAL A 66 9.04 -1.57 -3.21
C VAL A 66 10.51 -1.83 -2.86
N GLN A 67 10.86 -1.89 -1.57
CA GLN A 67 12.22 -2.21 -1.15
C GLN A 67 12.65 -3.62 -1.59
N SER A 68 11.76 -4.61 -1.53
CA SER A 68 12.05 -5.98 -1.96
C SER A 68 12.28 -6.09 -3.46
N ILE A 69 11.57 -5.29 -4.27
CA ILE A 69 11.81 -5.19 -5.72
C ILE A 69 13.22 -4.67 -6.00
N LEU A 70 13.63 -3.60 -5.31
CA LEU A 70 14.97 -3.01 -5.49
C LEU A 70 16.09 -3.93 -5.00
N LYS A 71 15.78 -4.85 -4.08
CA LYS A 71 16.72 -5.85 -3.54
C LYS A 71 16.63 -7.21 -4.24
N GLU A 72 15.74 -7.36 -5.22
CA GLU A 72 15.47 -8.63 -5.91
C GLU A 72 15.10 -9.78 -4.94
N ASP A 73 14.36 -9.48 -3.87
CA ASP A 73 13.90 -10.47 -2.88
C ASP A 73 12.54 -11.05 -3.30
N ASP A 74 12.58 -12.02 -4.20
CA ASP A 74 11.38 -12.68 -4.77
C ASP A 74 10.42 -13.23 -3.71
N ALA A 75 10.94 -13.72 -2.58
CA ALA A 75 10.12 -14.28 -1.52
C ALA A 75 9.32 -13.17 -0.82
N MET A 76 9.97 -12.05 -0.49
CA MET A 76 9.32 -10.89 0.10
C MET A 76 8.37 -10.21 -0.90
N ILE A 77 8.75 -10.13 -2.18
CA ILE A 77 7.89 -9.64 -3.26
C ILE A 77 6.59 -10.45 -3.31
N ALA A 78 6.70 -11.78 -3.34
CA ALA A 78 5.53 -12.66 -3.40
C ALA A 78 4.66 -12.51 -2.14
N ALA A 79 5.26 -12.48 -0.95
CA ALA A 79 4.55 -12.33 0.32
C ALA A 79 3.79 -11.01 0.41
N THR A 80 4.44 -9.90 0.09
CA THR A 80 3.85 -8.55 0.15
C THR A 80 2.80 -8.34 -0.94
N CYS A 81 3.02 -8.84 -2.16
CA CYS A 81 2.00 -8.87 -3.22
C CYS A 81 0.75 -9.65 -2.76
N ALA A 82 0.94 -10.86 -2.24
CA ALA A 82 -0.14 -11.70 -1.74
C ALA A 82 -0.95 -11.01 -0.64
N TYR A 83 -0.26 -10.35 0.30
CA TYR A 83 -0.90 -9.62 1.39
C TYR A 83 -1.75 -8.47 0.87
N LEU A 84 -1.18 -7.58 0.04
CA LEU A 84 -1.90 -6.43 -0.51
C LEU A 84 -3.09 -6.87 -1.36
N ALA A 85 -2.90 -7.87 -2.22
CA ALA A 85 -3.94 -8.45 -3.06
C ALA A 85 -5.11 -9.05 -2.26
N THR A 86 -4.83 -9.65 -1.11
CA THR A 86 -5.82 -10.39 -0.32
C THR A 86 -6.51 -9.49 0.72
N ARG A 87 -5.75 -8.70 1.47
CA ARG A 87 -6.26 -7.85 2.55
C ARG A 87 -6.80 -6.52 2.05
N ILE A 88 -6.39 -6.08 0.87
CA ILE A 88 -6.75 -4.79 0.29
C ILE A 88 -7.30 -4.99 -1.13
N PRO A 89 -8.46 -5.63 -1.27
CA PRO A 89 -9.02 -5.99 -2.57
C PRO A 89 -9.32 -4.76 -3.44
N ASP A 90 -9.45 -3.57 -2.87
CA ASP A 90 -9.70 -2.37 -3.66
C ASP A 90 -8.41 -1.78 -4.26
N LEU A 91 -7.23 -2.19 -3.79
CA LEU A 91 -5.94 -1.71 -4.31
C LEU A 91 -5.66 -2.28 -5.70
N LYS A 92 -5.62 -1.41 -6.71
CA LYS A 92 -5.31 -1.80 -8.10
C LYS A 92 -3.82 -1.73 -8.39
N GLN A 93 -3.14 -0.73 -7.85
CA GLN A 93 -1.77 -0.47 -8.22
C GLN A 93 -0.96 0.15 -7.07
N VAL A 94 0.30 -0.26 -6.98
CA VAL A 94 1.34 0.42 -6.21
C VAL A 94 2.22 1.14 -7.23
N GLN A 95 2.32 2.46 -7.13
CA GLN A 95 3.16 3.27 -8.00
C GLN A 95 4.31 3.83 -7.19
N ALA A 96 5.54 3.41 -7.46
CA ALA A 96 6.75 3.92 -6.83
C ALA A 96 7.56 4.78 -7.79
N ASN A 97 8.22 5.80 -7.24
CA ASN A 97 9.18 6.62 -7.93
C ASN A 97 10.44 6.76 -7.10
N GLU A 98 11.58 6.56 -7.73
CA GLU A 98 12.90 6.75 -7.15
C GLU A 98 13.41 8.13 -7.53
N GLN A 99 13.83 8.90 -6.52
CA GLN A 99 14.45 10.22 -6.68
C GLN A 99 15.75 10.25 -5.89
N GLY A 100 16.84 9.85 -6.54
CA GLY A 100 18.14 9.70 -5.88
C GLY A 100 18.09 8.61 -4.82
N GLU A 101 18.35 8.96 -3.56
CA GLU A 101 18.27 8.04 -2.42
C GLU A 101 16.86 7.89 -1.82
N ASN A 102 15.92 8.72 -2.26
CA ASN A 102 14.55 8.70 -1.74
C ASN A 102 13.64 7.88 -2.64
N ILE A 103 12.76 7.11 -2.02
CA ILE A 103 11.71 6.34 -2.69
C ILE A 103 10.38 6.88 -2.19
N SER A 104 9.54 7.35 -3.11
CA SER A 104 8.14 7.67 -2.83
C SER A 104 7.23 6.63 -3.47
N PHE A 105 6.05 6.41 -2.90
CA PHE A 105 5.06 5.54 -3.50
C PHE A 105 3.64 6.00 -3.20
N ASP A 106 2.73 5.67 -4.11
CA ASP A 106 1.30 5.93 -4.05
C ASP A 106 0.51 4.61 -4.18
N LEU A 107 -0.60 4.55 -3.45
CA LEU A 107 -1.54 3.43 -3.49
C LEU A 107 -2.77 3.86 -4.29
N ILE A 108 -2.98 3.22 -5.43
CA ILE A 108 -4.07 3.53 -6.36
C ILE A 108 -5.17 2.49 -6.19
N PHE A 109 -6.35 2.96 -5.77
CA PHE A 109 -7.51 2.13 -5.49
C PHE A 109 -8.52 2.16 -6.65
N THR A 110 -9.37 1.15 -6.70
CA THR A 110 -10.59 1.15 -7.52
C THR A 110 -11.48 2.28 -7.03
N ASP A 111 -11.91 3.19 -7.92
CA ASP A 111 -12.75 4.36 -7.62
C ASP A 111 -13.79 4.09 -6.51
N GLU A 112 -13.52 4.60 -5.30
CA GLU A 112 -14.43 5.32 -4.38
C GLU A 112 -13.70 5.67 -3.07
N GLN A 113 -12.68 6.52 -3.14
CA GLN A 113 -12.53 7.56 -2.12
C GLN A 113 -11.77 8.76 -2.68
N LYS A 114 -12.50 9.62 -3.40
CA LYS A 114 -12.16 11.04 -3.48
C LYS A 114 -12.27 11.64 -2.07
N ASN A 115 -11.29 11.42 -1.20
CA ASN A 115 -11.03 12.37 -0.12
C ASN A 115 -10.19 13.53 -0.66
N GLN A 116 -10.77 14.26 -1.61
CA GLN A 116 -10.48 15.69 -1.69
C GLN A 116 -11.25 16.32 -0.54
N VAL A 117 -10.62 16.48 0.63
CA VAL A 117 -11.10 17.49 1.57
C VAL A 117 -10.78 18.83 0.91
N ALA A 118 -11.71 19.34 0.11
CA ALA A 118 -11.71 20.74 -0.22
C ALA A 118 -11.91 21.48 1.09
N VAL A 119 -10.83 22.02 1.65
CA VAL A 119 -10.93 23.02 2.72
C VAL A 119 -11.63 24.23 2.08
N GLN A 120 -12.93 24.38 2.33
CA GLN A 120 -13.61 25.64 2.10
C GLN A 120 -13.03 26.63 3.10
N PHE A 121 -12.17 27.53 2.63
CA PHE A 121 -11.93 28.78 3.32
C PHE A 121 -13.16 29.65 3.11
N ASP A 122 -13.96 29.81 4.15
CA ASP A 122 -15.04 30.80 4.20
C ASP A 122 -14.41 32.20 4.14
N PRO A 123 -14.57 33.00 3.06
CA PRO A 123 -14.19 34.40 3.05
C PRO A 123 -15.39 35.19 3.59
N GLY A 124 -15.72 34.97 4.86
CA GLY A 124 -16.93 35.46 5.51
C GLY A 124 -16.66 36.45 6.63
N LEU A 125 -15.82 37.46 6.41
CA LEU A 125 -15.73 38.62 7.31
C LEU A 125 -15.75 39.91 6.50
N ASN A 126 -16.94 40.22 5.99
CA ASN A 126 -17.29 41.60 5.66
C ASN A 126 -18.79 41.83 5.89
N THR A 127 -19.17 42.05 7.14
CA THR A 127 -20.42 42.74 7.47
C THR A 127 -20.07 44.11 8.03
N LYS A 128 -20.39 45.11 7.21
CA LYS A 128 -20.35 46.55 7.50
C LYS A 128 -21.21 46.88 8.73
N HIS A 129 -20.73 47.80 9.55
CA HIS A 129 -21.54 48.89 10.11
C HIS A 129 -20.68 50.14 10.22
#